data_AF-A0A7S0VYV6-F1
#
_entry.id   AF-A0A7S0VYV6-F1
#
_cell.length_a   1.000
_cell.length_b   1.000
_cell.length_c   1.000
_cell.angle_alpha   90.00
_cell.angle_beta   90.00
_cell.angle_gamma   90.00
#
_symmetry.space_group_name_H-M   'P 1'
#
loop_
_entity.id
_entity.type
_entity.pdbx_description
1 polymer ?
#
loop_
_entity_poly.entity_id
_entity_poly.type
_entity_poly.pdbx_seq_one_letter_code
_entity_poly.pdbx_strand_id
1 'polypeptide(L)'
;RSAAPEPARKKPCILFVGINGKGMPELSVRAECEEVRERLIMGLGGIDRWRDHVFIDDVDPSKGPTELADMILKYKPDIVHIATHGEEDGVLLACDAFVENWLIARVFEALNESQGIRLVVANACLSTGVAEMLSGYVEFVIGHRDKLPDARAIAFSKTLYLSLSCGQSLE
;
A
#
# COMPACT_ATOMS: atom_id res chain seq x y z
N ARG A 1 -31.05 28.74 4.64
CA ARG A 1 -30.31 28.08 3.54
C ARG A 1 -29.78 26.78 4.12
N SER A 2 -30.41 25.64 3.83
CA SER A 2 -29.84 24.34 4.22
C SER A 2 -28.53 24.15 3.46
N ALA A 3 -27.46 23.82 4.18
CA ALA A 3 -26.24 23.34 3.56
C ALA A 3 -26.59 22.14 2.69
N ALA A 4 -26.08 22.10 1.46
CA ALA A 4 -26.16 20.91 0.64
C ALA A 4 -25.54 19.74 1.44
N PRO A 5 -26.12 18.53 1.39
CA PRO A 5 -25.48 17.38 2.00
C PRO A 5 -24.07 17.25 1.44
N GLU A 6 -23.07 17.08 2.32
CA GLU A 6 -21.71 16.79 1.87
C GLU A 6 -21.77 15.60 0.90
N PRO A 7 -21.06 15.68 -0.24
CA PRO A 7 -21.03 14.57 -1.18
C PRO A 7 -20.59 13.32 -0.42
N ALA A 8 -21.33 12.21 -0.61
CA ALA A 8 -20.98 10.94 0.01
C ALA A 8 -19.51 10.63 -0.33
N ARG A 9 -18.65 10.52 0.70
CA ARG A 9 -17.22 10.24 0.51
C ARG A 9 -17.09 8.98 -0.36
N LYS A 10 -16.46 9.12 -1.53
CA LYS A 10 -16.10 7.99 -2.39
C LYS A 10 -15.28 7.01 -1.53
N LYS A 11 -15.66 5.74 -1.55
CA LYS A 11 -14.94 4.71 -0.79
C LYS A 11 -13.55 4.52 -1.40
N PRO A 12 -12.47 4.48 -0.59
CA PRO A 12 -11.12 4.40 -1.12
C PRO A 12 -10.87 3.04 -1.77
N CYS A 13 -10.24 3.06 -2.94
CA CYS A 13 -9.71 1.91 -3.64
C CYS A 13 -8.31 1.57 -3.10
N ILE A 14 -8.07 0.33 -2.65
CA ILE A 14 -6.73 -0.09 -2.16
C ILE A 14 -6.15 -1.14 -3.12
N LEU A 15 -4.92 -0.90 -3.55
CA LEU A 15 -4.06 -1.86 -4.23
C LEU A 15 -3.08 -2.44 -3.21
N PHE A 16 -3.20 -3.72 -2.89
CA PHE A 16 -2.24 -4.43 -2.03
C PHE A 16 -1.27 -5.23 -2.90
N VAL A 17 0.02 -5.00 -2.70
CA VAL A 17 1.13 -5.62 -3.41
C VAL A 17 2.01 -6.35 -2.39
N GLY A 18 1.83 -7.67 -2.27
CA GLY A 18 2.67 -8.51 -1.43
C GLY A 18 3.77 -9.17 -2.25
N ILE A 19 5.00 -9.22 -1.76
CA ILE A 19 6.14 -9.80 -2.49
C ILE A 19 7.02 -10.60 -1.53
N ASN A 20 7.31 -11.85 -1.93
CA ASN A 20 8.27 -12.71 -1.27
C ASN A 20 9.37 -13.07 -2.25
N GLY A 21 10.62 -12.94 -1.80
CA GLY A 21 11.81 -13.25 -2.60
C GLY A 21 12.30 -14.66 -2.36
N LYS A 22 12.77 -15.35 -3.40
CA LYS A 22 13.47 -16.62 -3.30
C LYS A 22 14.76 -16.46 -2.49
N GLY A 23 14.93 -17.33 -1.49
CA GLY A 23 16.12 -17.30 -0.61
C GLY A 23 16.08 -16.23 0.48
N MET A 24 15.02 -15.41 0.54
CA MET A 24 14.72 -14.54 1.67
C MET A 24 13.85 -15.30 2.69
N PRO A 25 13.85 -14.88 3.97
CA PRO A 25 12.85 -15.33 4.93
C PRO A 25 11.44 -15.03 4.40
N GLU A 26 10.54 -16.00 4.48
CA GLU A 26 9.17 -15.82 4.01
C GLU A 26 8.42 -14.84 4.91
N LEU A 27 7.90 -13.76 4.31
CA LEU A 27 6.99 -12.84 5.00
C LEU A 27 5.56 -13.37 4.91
N SER A 28 4.78 -13.14 5.96
CA SER A 28 3.37 -13.53 6.00
C SER A 28 2.48 -12.53 5.26
N VAL A 29 2.89 -12.08 4.07
CA VAL A 29 2.18 -11.07 3.26
C VAL A 29 0.74 -11.46 2.94
N ARG A 30 0.44 -12.76 2.78
CA ARG A 30 -0.92 -13.24 2.60
C ARG A 30 -1.76 -13.04 3.86
N ALA A 31 -1.21 -13.38 5.02
CA ALA A 31 -1.88 -13.15 6.29
C ALA A 31 -2.07 -11.65 6.55
N GLU A 32 -1.07 -10.83 6.24
CA GLU A 32 -1.20 -9.37 6.31
C GLU A 32 -2.36 -8.87 5.45
N CYS A 33 -2.43 -9.33 4.21
CA CYS A 33 -3.48 -8.95 3.29
C CYS A 33 -4.87 -9.38 3.77
N GLU A 34 -5.01 -10.60 4.29
CA GLU A 34 -6.27 -11.10 4.86
C GLU A 34 -6.70 -10.26 6.07
N GLU A 35 -5.75 -9.86 6.89
CA GLU A 35 -6.02 -9.04 8.07
C GLU A 35 -6.46 -7.62 7.69
N VAL A 36 -5.80 -6.99 6.72
CA VAL A 36 -6.28 -5.75 6.11
C VAL A 36 -7.71 -5.94 5.58
N ARG A 37 -7.93 -7.05 4.85
CA ARG A 37 -9.23 -7.45 4.30
C ARG A 37 -10.31 -7.61 5.37
N GLU A 38 -10.00 -8.06 6.56
CA GLU A 38 -11.02 -8.17 7.61
C GLU A 38 -11.34 -6.80 8.22
N ARG A 39 -10.32 -5.96 8.43
CA ARG A 39 -10.48 -4.69 9.15
C ARG A 39 -11.30 -3.66 8.39
N LEU A 40 -11.18 -3.58 7.05
CA LEU A 40 -12.12 -2.72 6.32
C LEU A 40 -13.54 -3.33 6.17
N ILE A 41 -13.73 -4.66 6.26
CA ILE A 41 -15.08 -5.26 6.20
C ILE A 41 -15.81 -4.91 7.48
N MET A 42 -15.10 -5.02 8.61
CA MET A 42 -15.62 -4.67 9.93
C MET A 42 -15.97 -3.17 10.00
N GLY A 43 -15.03 -2.27 9.65
CA GLY A 43 -15.28 -0.83 9.79
C GLY A 43 -16.28 -0.25 8.79
N LEU A 44 -16.38 -0.81 7.57
CA LEU A 44 -17.31 -0.33 6.55
C LEU A 44 -18.71 -0.98 6.64
N GLY A 45 -18.92 -1.92 7.57
CA GLY A 45 -20.22 -2.52 7.84
C GLY A 45 -20.67 -3.57 6.82
N GLY A 46 -19.76 -4.45 6.38
CA GLY A 46 -20.08 -5.66 5.62
C GLY A 46 -19.45 -5.76 4.22
N ILE A 47 -19.39 -6.98 3.69
CA ILE A 47 -18.66 -7.34 2.46
C ILE A 47 -19.20 -6.66 1.19
N ASP A 48 -20.52 -6.44 1.11
CA ASP A 48 -21.18 -5.82 -0.05
C ASP A 48 -20.78 -4.35 -0.23
N ARG A 49 -20.29 -3.71 0.84
CA ARG A 49 -19.82 -2.33 0.78
C ARG A 49 -18.37 -2.20 0.30
N TRP A 50 -17.66 -3.31 0.09
CA TRP A 50 -16.23 -3.29 -0.19
C TRP A 50 -15.79 -4.16 -1.39
N ARG A 51 -16.61 -5.09 -1.89
CA ARG A 51 -16.19 -6.03 -2.96
C ARG A 51 -15.58 -5.38 -4.21
N ASP A 52 -15.99 -4.15 -4.56
CA ASP A 52 -15.52 -3.43 -5.76
C ASP A 52 -14.39 -2.43 -5.50
N HIS A 53 -13.88 -2.33 -4.26
CA HIS A 53 -12.92 -1.29 -3.86
C HIS A 53 -11.60 -1.82 -3.31
N VAL A 54 -11.34 -3.13 -3.32
CA VAL A 54 -9.98 -3.63 -3.06
C VAL A 54 -9.52 -4.66 -4.06
N PHE A 55 -8.40 -4.31 -4.69
CA PHE A 55 -7.67 -5.14 -5.61
C PHE A 55 -6.42 -5.62 -4.89
N ILE A 56 -6.52 -6.86 -4.41
CA ILE A 56 -5.38 -7.58 -3.85
C ILE A 56 -4.79 -8.33 -5.02
N ASP A 57 -3.61 -7.91 -5.46
CA ASP A 57 -2.87 -8.73 -6.40
C ASP A 57 -1.85 -9.54 -5.61
N ASP A 58 -1.93 -10.86 -5.79
CA ASP A 58 -1.30 -11.88 -4.97
C ASP A 58 0.24 -11.75 -4.94
N VAL A 59 0.87 -12.57 -4.11
CA VAL A 59 2.31 -12.70 -3.91
C VAL A 59 2.98 -13.20 -5.20
N ASP A 60 3.11 -12.33 -6.19
CA ASP A 60 3.77 -12.67 -7.44
C ASP A 60 5.22 -12.16 -7.40
N PRO A 61 6.22 -13.05 -7.46
CA PRO A 61 7.63 -12.66 -7.50
C PRO A 61 8.00 -11.91 -8.80
N SER A 62 7.14 -11.86 -9.82
CA SER A 62 7.42 -11.16 -11.08
C SER A 62 7.17 -9.65 -11.08
N LYS A 63 6.82 -9.06 -9.94
CA LYS A 63 6.35 -7.66 -9.86
C LYS A 63 7.45 -6.62 -9.84
N GLY A 64 8.00 -6.21 -10.98
CA GLY A 64 8.90 -5.05 -11.06
C GLY A 64 8.19 -3.68 -11.02
N PRO A 65 8.95 -2.58 -11.19
CA PRO A 65 8.39 -1.22 -11.30
C PRO A 65 7.38 -1.06 -12.44
N THR A 66 7.59 -1.77 -13.55
CA THR A 66 6.67 -1.78 -14.69
C THR A 66 5.34 -2.42 -14.32
N GLU A 67 5.37 -3.58 -13.66
CA GLU A 67 4.17 -4.28 -13.21
C GLU A 67 3.42 -3.45 -12.14
N LEU A 68 4.15 -2.76 -11.27
CA LEU A 68 3.55 -1.79 -10.33
C LEU A 68 2.82 -0.67 -11.07
N ALA A 69 3.44 -0.08 -12.09
CA ALA A 69 2.84 0.95 -12.91
C ALA A 69 1.56 0.45 -13.63
N ASP A 70 1.62 -0.74 -14.22
CA ASP A 70 0.50 -1.38 -14.91
C ASP A 70 -0.68 -1.64 -13.96
N MET A 71 -0.40 -2.13 -12.75
CA MET A 71 -1.42 -2.32 -11.72
C MET A 71 -2.06 -0.98 -11.30
N ILE A 72 -1.25 0.06 -11.06
CA ILE A 72 -1.76 1.39 -10.71
C ILE A 72 -2.69 1.92 -11.81
N LEU A 73 -2.27 1.85 -13.08
CA LEU A 73 -3.08 2.29 -14.23
C LEU A 73 -4.38 1.50 -14.40
N LYS A 74 -4.32 0.18 -14.17
CA LYS A 74 -5.46 -0.73 -14.28
C LYS A 74 -6.49 -0.51 -13.19
N TYR A 75 -6.04 -0.41 -11.94
CA TYR A 75 -6.91 -0.44 -10.75
C TYR A 75 -7.25 0.95 -10.21
N LYS A 76 -6.47 1.99 -10.58
CA LYS A 76 -6.65 3.38 -10.15
C LYS A 76 -6.86 3.51 -8.63
N PRO A 77 -5.91 3.03 -7.81
CA PRO A 77 -6.07 3.01 -6.37
C PRO A 77 -5.98 4.41 -5.76
N ASP A 78 -6.74 4.64 -4.69
CA ASP A 78 -6.55 5.79 -3.81
C ASP A 78 -5.42 5.51 -2.78
N ILE A 79 -5.18 4.23 -2.47
CA ILE A 79 -4.13 3.75 -1.54
C ILE A 79 -3.33 2.62 -2.18
N VAL A 80 -2.00 2.70 -2.13
CA VAL A 80 -1.10 1.60 -2.53
C VAL A 80 -0.37 1.07 -1.30
N HIS A 81 -0.49 -0.22 -1.04
CA HIS A 81 0.20 -0.90 0.06
C HIS A 81 1.20 -1.89 -0.49
N ILE A 82 2.48 -1.68 -0.20
CA ILE A 82 3.57 -2.55 -0.63
C ILE A 82 4.10 -3.28 0.60
N ALA A 83 3.86 -4.58 0.68
CA ALA A 83 4.35 -5.44 1.75
C ALA A 83 5.46 -6.34 1.21
N THR A 84 6.71 -6.06 1.62
CA THR A 84 7.89 -6.69 1.04
C THR A 84 9.12 -6.54 1.95
N HIS A 85 10.22 -7.18 1.58
CA HIS A 85 11.53 -6.94 2.20
C HIS A 85 12.08 -5.58 1.79
N GLY A 86 12.81 -4.94 2.70
CA GLY A 86 13.46 -3.66 2.44
C GLY A 86 14.86 -3.62 3.02
N GLU A 87 15.69 -2.82 2.36
CA GLU A 87 17.03 -2.46 2.78
C GLU A 87 17.19 -0.93 2.69
N GLU A 88 18.37 -0.42 3.03
CA GLU A 88 18.61 1.03 3.14
C GLU A 88 18.29 1.79 1.84
N ASP A 89 18.69 1.22 0.69
CA ASP A 89 18.60 1.87 -0.62
C ASP A 89 17.54 1.28 -1.56
N GLY A 90 16.74 0.31 -1.10
CA GLY A 90 15.77 -0.36 -1.97
C GLY A 90 14.73 -1.20 -1.26
N VAL A 91 13.71 -1.58 -2.02
CA VAL A 91 12.73 -2.60 -1.60
C VAL A 91 12.64 -3.69 -2.64
N LEU A 92 12.32 -4.90 -2.18
CA LEU A 92 12.18 -6.05 -3.03
C LEU A 92 10.89 -5.92 -3.86
N LEU A 93 11.03 -5.87 -5.18
CA LEU A 93 9.91 -5.72 -6.11
C LEU A 93 10.09 -6.73 -7.27
N ALA A 94 11.20 -6.66 -8.02
CA ALA A 94 11.38 -7.45 -9.23
C ALA A 94 12.08 -8.80 -9.03
N CYS A 95 11.45 -9.95 -9.31
CA CYS A 95 12.08 -11.28 -9.46
C CYS A 95 13.24 -11.56 -8.49
N ASP A 96 13.01 -11.37 -7.19
CA ASP A 96 14.01 -11.58 -6.12
C ASP A 96 15.13 -10.53 -6.04
N ALA A 97 14.98 -9.38 -6.72
CA ALA A 97 15.91 -8.26 -6.71
C ALA A 97 15.34 -7.01 -6.01
N PHE A 98 16.21 -6.37 -5.23
CA PHE A 98 15.94 -5.05 -4.68
C PHE A 98 15.91 -4.03 -5.81
N VAL A 99 14.88 -3.21 -5.79
CA VAL A 99 14.72 -2.07 -6.68
C VAL A 99 15.10 -0.83 -5.90
N GLU A 100 15.98 -0.02 -6.49
CA GLU A 100 16.43 1.23 -5.92
C GLU A 100 15.25 2.18 -5.66
N ASN A 101 15.26 2.84 -4.50
CA ASN A 101 14.17 3.71 -4.03
C ASN A 101 13.73 4.75 -5.08
N TRP A 102 14.68 5.32 -5.83
CA TRP A 102 14.40 6.34 -6.84
C TRP A 102 13.61 5.78 -8.03
N LEU A 103 13.82 4.53 -8.42
CA LEU A 103 13.12 3.92 -9.54
C LEU A 103 11.64 3.70 -9.22
N ILE A 104 11.35 3.37 -7.95
CA ILE A 104 9.97 3.29 -7.45
C ILE A 104 9.35 4.67 -7.43
N ALA A 105 10.06 5.68 -6.92
CA ALA A 105 9.57 7.05 -6.91
C ALA A 105 9.22 7.57 -8.32
N ARG A 106 9.99 7.19 -9.35
CA ARG A 106 9.69 7.53 -10.76
C ARG A 106 8.35 6.99 -11.24
N VAL A 107 7.91 5.83 -10.76
CA VAL A 107 6.58 5.29 -11.09
C VAL A 107 5.49 6.23 -10.55
N PHE A 108 5.62 6.67 -9.31
CA PHE A 108 4.62 7.55 -8.69
C PHE A 108 4.67 8.97 -9.24
N GLU A 109 5.86 9.51 -9.54
CA GLU A 109 5.99 10.78 -10.25
C GLU A 109 5.26 10.76 -11.59
N ALA A 110 5.44 9.70 -12.39
CA ALA A 110 4.84 9.59 -13.71
C ALA A 110 3.31 9.43 -13.67
N LEU A 111 2.78 8.80 -12.61
CA LEU A 111 1.37 8.39 -12.57
C LEU A 111 0.51 9.28 -11.68
N ASN A 112 1.05 9.82 -10.58
CA ASN A 112 0.18 10.29 -9.51
C ASN A 112 -0.67 11.51 -9.87
N GLU A 113 -0.15 12.41 -10.70
CA GLU A 113 -0.94 13.56 -11.20
C GLU A 113 -2.24 13.12 -11.90
N SER A 114 -2.23 11.95 -12.54
CA SER A 114 -3.39 11.40 -13.26
C SER A 114 -4.24 10.43 -12.46
N GLN A 115 -3.65 9.77 -11.44
CA GLN A 115 -4.31 8.71 -10.67
C GLN A 115 -4.88 9.20 -9.34
N GLY A 116 -4.31 10.24 -8.73
CA GLY A 116 -4.79 10.78 -7.47
C GLY A 116 -4.60 9.83 -6.29
N ILE A 117 -3.51 9.06 -6.26
CA ILE A 117 -3.09 8.25 -5.12
C ILE A 117 -2.81 9.19 -3.94
N ARG A 118 -3.48 8.92 -2.82
CA ARG A 118 -3.41 9.74 -1.61
C ARG A 118 -2.48 9.16 -0.57
N LEU A 119 -2.40 7.84 -0.49
CA LEU A 119 -1.55 7.16 0.49
C LEU A 119 -0.72 6.07 -0.17
N VAL A 120 0.58 6.07 0.10
CA VAL A 120 1.44 4.90 -0.11
C VAL A 120 1.92 4.36 1.23
N VAL A 121 1.77 3.06 1.44
CA VAL A 121 2.32 2.36 2.61
C VAL A 121 3.46 1.47 2.11
N ALA A 122 4.70 1.90 2.34
CA ALA A 122 5.90 1.12 2.08
C ALA A 122 6.19 0.24 3.32
N ASN A 123 5.40 -0.83 3.49
CA ASN A 123 5.51 -1.76 4.61
C ASN A 123 6.69 -2.73 4.42
N ALA A 124 7.90 -2.17 4.51
CA ALA A 124 9.16 -2.86 4.37
C ALA A 124 10.16 -2.36 5.42
N CYS A 125 11.17 -3.17 5.75
CA CYS A 125 12.25 -2.75 6.64
C CYS A 125 13.02 -1.56 6.03
N LEU A 126 13.47 -0.62 6.87
CA LEU A 126 14.33 0.51 6.43
C LEU A 126 13.74 1.36 5.28
N SER A 127 12.42 1.33 5.07
CA SER A 127 11.75 2.01 3.94
C SER A 127 11.65 3.54 4.07
N THR A 128 12.49 4.17 4.91
CA THR A 128 12.52 5.64 5.06
C THR A 128 12.95 6.32 3.76
N GLY A 129 13.99 5.78 3.09
CA GLY A 129 14.50 6.37 1.86
C GLY A 129 13.45 6.42 0.75
N VAL A 130 12.73 5.32 0.50
CA VAL A 130 11.63 5.31 -0.47
C VAL A 130 10.46 6.19 -0.02
N ALA A 131 10.15 6.22 1.28
CA ALA A 131 9.05 7.05 1.79
C ALA A 131 9.31 8.55 1.59
N GLU A 132 10.53 9.00 1.86
CA GLU A 132 10.95 10.39 1.65
C GLU A 132 10.89 10.76 0.16
N MET A 133 11.39 9.91 -0.74
CA MET A 133 11.32 10.16 -2.18
C MET A 133 9.87 10.21 -2.69
N LEU A 134 9.01 9.31 -2.22
CA LEU A 134 7.60 9.28 -2.61
C LEU A 134 6.81 10.49 -2.09
N SER A 135 7.21 11.06 -0.95
CA SER A 135 6.52 12.24 -0.38
C SER A 135 6.56 13.48 -1.28
N GLY A 136 7.49 13.53 -2.24
CA GLY A 136 7.50 14.55 -3.28
C GLY A 136 6.37 14.44 -4.31
N TYR A 137 5.71 13.28 -4.37
CA TYR A 137 4.72 12.97 -5.42
C TYR A 137 3.37 12.51 -4.86
N VAL A 138 3.32 11.99 -3.64
CA VAL A 138 2.11 11.44 -2.99
C VAL A 138 1.78 12.21 -1.71
N GLU A 139 0.49 12.45 -1.47
CA GLU A 139 -0.01 13.26 -0.34
C GLU A 139 0.47 12.72 1.02
N PHE A 140 0.38 11.41 1.24
CA PHE A 140 0.88 10.74 2.43
C PHE A 140 1.69 9.51 2.10
N VAL A 141 2.81 9.31 2.80
CA VAL A 141 3.61 8.10 2.69
C VAL A 141 3.98 7.60 4.08
N ILE A 142 3.78 6.31 4.31
CA ILE A 142 4.20 5.63 5.54
C ILE A 142 5.34 4.67 5.20
N GLY A 143 6.45 4.82 5.89
CA GLY A 143 7.59 3.89 5.86
C GLY A 143 8.09 3.59 7.27
N HIS A 144 9.03 2.66 7.37
CA HIS A 144 9.62 2.21 8.63
C HIS A 144 11.09 2.58 8.71
N ARG A 145 11.49 3.20 9.83
CA ARG A 145 12.89 3.61 10.05
C ARG A 145 13.83 2.45 10.28
N ASP A 146 13.36 1.43 10.96
CA ASP A 146 14.18 0.34 11.47
C ASP A 146 13.73 -1.00 10.91
N LYS A 147 14.42 -2.06 11.33
CA LYS A 147 13.95 -3.44 11.09
C LYS A 147 12.56 -3.64 11.68
N LEU A 148 11.68 -4.18 10.86
CA LEU A 148 10.30 -4.45 11.20
C LEU A 148 10.07 -5.97 11.21
N PRO A 149 9.93 -6.60 12.40
CA PRO A 149 9.52 -7.99 12.47
C PRO A 149 8.15 -8.20 11.79
N ASP A 150 7.98 -9.30 11.08
CA ASP A 150 6.78 -9.62 10.30
C ASP A 150 5.49 -9.48 11.11
N ALA A 151 5.43 -10.02 12.34
CA ALA A 151 4.27 -9.88 13.22
C ALA A 151 3.94 -8.41 13.57
N ARG A 152 4.94 -7.52 13.64
CA ARG A 152 4.72 -6.08 13.85
C ARG A 152 4.24 -5.39 12.58
N ALA A 153 4.73 -5.81 11.40
CA ALA A 153 4.25 -5.33 10.11
C ALA A 153 2.74 -5.61 9.95
N ILE A 154 2.32 -6.84 10.26
CA ILE A 154 0.90 -7.22 10.24
C ILE A 154 0.09 -6.41 11.26
N ALA A 155 0.58 -6.28 12.50
CA ALA A 155 -0.11 -5.54 13.55
C ALA A 155 -0.28 -4.06 13.19
N PHE A 156 0.73 -3.45 12.57
CA PHE A 156 0.67 -2.10 12.03
C PHE A 156 -0.45 -1.99 10.97
N SER A 157 -0.45 -2.85 9.96
CA SER A 157 -1.45 -2.84 8.90
C SER A 157 -2.87 -3.04 9.44
N LYS A 158 -3.06 -3.96 10.40
CA LYS A 158 -4.35 -4.13 11.11
C LYS A 158 -4.84 -2.81 11.71
N THR A 159 -4.01 -2.16 12.52
CA THR A 159 -4.41 -0.95 13.23
C THR A 159 -4.67 0.21 12.27
N LEU A 160 -3.82 0.37 11.25
CA LEU A 160 -3.97 1.42 10.24
C LEU A 160 -5.32 1.29 9.53
N TYR A 161 -5.60 0.12 8.94
CA TYR A 161 -6.79 -0.05 8.12
C TYR A 161 -8.09 -0.16 8.93
N LEU A 162 -8.03 -0.59 10.20
CA LEU A 162 -9.18 -0.46 11.11
C LEU A 162 -9.49 1.02 11.39
N SER A 163 -8.46 1.82 11.64
CA SER A 163 -8.66 3.24 11.95
C SER A 163 -9.22 3.99 10.74
N LEU A 164 -8.64 3.76 9.55
CA LEU A 164 -9.12 4.31 8.29
C LEU A 164 -10.55 3.88 7.99
N SER A 165 -10.90 2.60 8.20
CA SER A 165 -12.25 2.10 7.95
C SER A 165 -13.28 2.66 8.93
N CYS A 166 -12.87 3.05 10.14
CA CYS A 166 -13.68 3.77 11.11
C CYS A 166 -13.74 5.30 10.88
N GLY A 167 -13.20 5.79 9.75
CA GLY A 167 -13.30 7.20 9.35
C GLY A 167 -12.28 8.13 9.99
N GLN A 168 -11.21 7.61 10.60
CA GLN A 168 -10.08 8.41 11.06
C GLN A 168 -9.29 8.99 9.88
N SER A 169 -8.72 10.19 10.06
CA SER A 169 -7.78 10.82 9.12
C SER A 169 -6.35 10.31 9.33
N LEU A 170 -5.48 10.59 8.34
CA LEU A 170 -4.02 10.45 8.49
C LEU A 170 -3.37 11.68 9.13
N GLU A 171 -4.10 12.81 9.18
CA GLU A 171 -3.76 14.08 9.85
C GLU A 171 -4.09 14.05 11.35
#